data_AF-A0A930RCQ3-F1
#
_entry.id   AF-A0A930RCQ3-F1
#
_cell.length_a   1.000
_cell.length_b   1.000
_cell.length_c   1.000
_cell.angle_alpha   90.00
_cell.angle_beta   90.00
_cell.angle_gamma   90.00
#
_symmetry.space_group_name_H-M   'P 1'
#
loop_
_entity.id
_entity.type
_entity.pdbx_description
1 polymer ?
#
loop_
_entity_poly.entity_id
_entity_poly.type
_entity_poly.pdbx_seq_one_letter_code
_entity_poly.pdbx_strand_id
1 'polypeptide(L)'
;MFYSSLTLLGVIGFFGTISLVSFCIVRSRIISLLELMYNEPMKTTKLDNWLSKFISFVFKYGWGFVLAGLLLKFIFPSSTGIRIDWLGYILVVGMWVVINIVFISAESFVFFPYFLYAYYKLKYPEEYREWEGKTIEEWYGEKYLKKQEERKKRNGRK
;
A
#
# COMPACT_ATOMS: atom_id res chain seq x y z
N MET A 1 -26.81 -11.52 0.11
CA MET A 1 -27.73 -10.92 1.11
C MET A 1 -27.48 -9.41 1.32
N PHE A 2 -26.23 -8.91 1.34
CA PHE A 2 -25.93 -7.47 1.54
C PHE A 2 -26.48 -6.52 0.46
N TYR A 3 -26.46 -6.91 -0.82
CA TYR A 3 -26.87 -6.04 -1.93
C TYR A 3 -28.39 -5.82 -2.05
N SER A 4 -29.20 -6.67 -1.43
CA SER A 4 -30.67 -6.56 -1.54
C SER A 4 -31.27 -5.47 -0.65
N SER A 5 -30.52 -4.96 0.33
CA SER A 5 -30.99 -3.95 1.28
C SER A 5 -30.59 -2.51 0.90
N LEU A 6 -29.63 -2.32 0.00
CA LEU A 6 -29.23 -1.03 -0.54
C LEU A 6 -29.93 -0.80 -1.89
N THR A 7 -30.58 0.36 -2.05
CA THR A 7 -31.05 0.81 -3.37
C THR A 7 -29.87 0.83 -4.35
N LEU A 8 -30.09 0.51 -5.62
CA LEU A 8 -29.05 0.51 -6.67
C LEU A 8 -28.19 1.78 -6.65
N LEU A 9 -28.83 2.95 -6.45
CA LEU A 9 -28.16 4.24 -6.31
C LEU A 9 -27.21 4.31 -5.09
N GLY A 10 -27.60 3.70 -3.97
CA GLY A 10 -26.77 3.60 -2.78
C GLY A 10 -25.53 2.72 -3.01
N VAL A 11 -25.67 1.62 -3.76
CA VAL A 11 -24.53 0.77 -4.13
C VAL A 11 -23.56 1.52 -5.05
N ILE A 12 -24.07 2.19 -6.08
CA ILE A 12 -23.25 2.98 -7.00
C ILE A 12 -22.55 4.12 -6.25
N GLY A 13 -23.26 4.84 -5.38
CA GLY A 13 -22.68 5.90 -4.54
C GLY A 13 -21.59 5.37 -3.61
N PHE A 14 -21.80 4.19 -3.01
CA PHE A 14 -20.81 3.55 -2.15
C PHE A 14 -19.51 3.22 -2.89
N PHE A 15 -19.59 2.51 -4.02
CA PHE A 15 -18.39 2.20 -4.79
C PHE A 15 -17.76 3.44 -5.43
N GLY A 16 -18.58 4.40 -5.87
CA GLY A 16 -18.11 5.66 -6.42
C GLY A 16 -17.29 6.46 -5.39
N THR A 17 -17.77 6.55 -4.16
CA THR A 17 -17.05 7.24 -3.07
C THR A 17 -15.75 6.53 -2.70
N ILE A 18 -15.76 5.20 -2.56
CA ILE A 18 -14.53 4.43 -2.34
C ILE A 18 -13.54 4.66 -3.48
N SER A 19 -13.98 4.58 -4.73
CA SER A 19 -13.13 4.76 -5.92
C SER A 19 -12.51 6.16 -5.98
N LEU A 20 -13.28 7.19 -5.62
CA LEU A 20 -12.80 8.57 -5.56
C LEU A 20 -11.73 8.72 -4.47
N VAL A 21 -11.97 8.17 -3.27
CA VAL A 21 -10.98 8.19 -2.19
C VAL A 21 -9.71 7.45 -2.61
N SER A 22 -9.83 6.28 -3.23
CA SER A 22 -8.69 5.52 -3.75
C SER A 22 -7.88 6.35 -4.75
N PHE A 23 -8.56 6.99 -5.70
CA PHE A 23 -7.91 7.83 -6.70
C PHE A 23 -7.12 8.97 -6.04
N CYS A 24 -7.69 9.64 -5.03
CA CYS A 24 -7.00 10.70 -4.29
C CYS A 24 -5.75 10.18 -3.56
N ILE A 25 -5.84 9.03 -2.90
CA ILE A 25 -4.72 8.40 -2.18
C ILE A 25 -3.59 8.03 -3.16
N VAL A 26 -3.92 7.35 -4.26
CA VAL A 26 -2.95 6.95 -5.28
C VAL A 26 -2.30 8.17 -5.92
N ARG A 27 -3.09 9.18 -6.30
CA ARG A 27 -2.59 10.44 -6.87
C ARG A 27 -1.61 11.13 -5.92
N SER A 28 -1.98 11.29 -4.65
CA SER A 28 -1.12 11.89 -3.63
C SER A 28 0.22 11.15 -3.53
N ARG A 29 0.19 9.81 -3.59
CA ARG A 29 1.41 9.02 -3.55
C ARG A 29 2.28 9.16 -4.80
N ILE A 30 1.68 9.16 -5.99
CA ILE A 30 2.40 9.37 -7.25
C ILE A 30 3.14 10.71 -7.21
N ILE A 31 2.48 11.79 -6.77
CA ILE A 31 3.09 13.11 -6.64
C ILE A 31 4.30 13.05 -5.70
N SER A 32 4.15 12.44 -4.52
CA SER A 32 5.25 12.27 -3.56
C SER A 32 6.42 11.47 -4.11
N LEU A 33 6.17 10.42 -4.92
CA LEU A 33 7.22 9.64 -5.56
C LEU A 33 7.94 10.44 -6.65
N LEU A 34 7.20 11.23 -7.44
CA LEU A 34 7.78 12.09 -8.46
C LEU A 34 8.65 13.19 -7.83
N GLU A 35 8.23 13.79 -6.72
CA GLU A 35 9.06 14.74 -5.95
C GLU A 35 10.39 14.11 -5.53
N LEU A 36 10.37 12.87 -5.05
CA LEU A 36 11.59 12.14 -4.67
C LEU A 36 12.47 11.81 -5.87
N MET A 37 11.89 11.44 -7.00
CA MET A 37 12.62 11.07 -8.21
C MET A 37 13.27 12.27 -8.91
N TYR A 38 12.53 13.38 -9.04
CA TYR A 38 12.99 14.57 -9.73
C TYR A 38 13.69 15.57 -8.80
N ASN A 39 13.61 15.36 -7.47
CA ASN A 39 14.10 16.27 -6.45
C ASN A 39 13.58 17.71 -6.61
N GLU A 40 12.38 17.83 -7.19
CA GLU A 40 11.70 19.09 -7.45
C GLU A 40 10.31 19.06 -6.78
N PRO A 41 9.90 20.15 -6.11
CA PRO A 41 8.60 20.21 -5.48
C PRO A 41 7.50 20.19 -6.54
N MET A 42 6.58 19.24 -6.42
CA MET A 42 5.45 19.11 -7.34
C MET A 42 4.26 19.91 -6.80
N LYS A 43 3.36 20.29 -7.71
CA LYS A 43 2.16 21.03 -7.33
C LYS A 43 1.21 20.12 -6.53
N THR A 44 1.23 20.26 -5.21
CA THR A 44 0.31 19.55 -4.31
C THR A 44 -0.99 20.34 -4.10
N THR A 45 -2.11 19.63 -4.01
CA THR A 45 -3.42 20.22 -3.67
C THR A 45 -3.58 20.27 -2.15
N LYS A 46 -4.43 21.16 -1.62
CA LYS A 46 -4.79 21.17 -0.19
C LYS A 46 -5.27 19.79 0.31
N LEU A 47 -6.01 19.07 -0.52
CA LEU A 47 -6.47 17.70 -0.22
C LEU A 47 -5.32 16.71 -0.09
N ASP A 48 -4.32 16.79 -0.97
CA ASP A 48 -3.18 15.86 -0.96
C ASP A 48 -2.37 16.03 0.33
N ASN A 49 -2.16 17.27 0.79
CA ASN A 49 -1.47 17.56 2.04
C ASN A 49 -2.30 17.18 3.29
N TRP A 50 -3.62 17.33 3.23
CA TRP A 50 -4.49 16.87 4.32
C TRP A 50 -4.49 15.33 4.41
N LEU A 51 -4.59 14.64 3.27
CA LEU A 51 -4.54 13.18 3.19
C LEU A 51 -3.22 12.63 3.70
N SER A 52 -2.08 13.20 3.31
CA SER A 52 -0.77 12.73 3.79
C SER A 52 -0.63 12.86 5.30
N LYS A 53 -1.12 13.95 5.90
CA LYS A 53 -1.17 14.13 7.36
C LYS A 53 -2.12 13.14 8.03
N PHE A 54 -3.31 12.93 7.48
CA PHE A 54 -4.28 11.97 8.00
C PHE A 54 -3.73 10.54 7.97
N ILE A 55 -3.13 10.14 6.85
CA ILE A 55 -2.50 8.83 6.69
C ILE A 55 -1.35 8.67 7.70
N SER A 56 -0.47 9.66 7.84
CA SER A 56 0.61 9.64 8.84
C SER A 56 0.07 9.51 10.27
N PHE A 57 -1.02 10.21 10.59
CA PHE A 57 -1.71 10.07 11.86
C PHE A 57 -2.25 8.65 12.07
N VAL A 58 -2.91 8.07 11.07
CA VAL A 58 -3.42 6.68 11.13
C VAL A 58 -2.28 5.68 11.27
N PHE A 59 -1.15 5.85 10.58
CA PHE A 59 0.01 4.97 10.78
C PHE A 59 0.60 5.08 12.19
N LYS A 60 0.63 6.30 12.77
CA LYS A 60 1.17 6.53 14.12
C LYS A 60 0.25 6.04 15.24
N TYR A 61 -1.05 6.23 15.10
CA TYR A 61 -2.05 5.95 16.14
C TYR A 61 -2.99 4.80 15.81
N GLY A 62 -2.77 4.09 14.70
CA GLY A 62 -3.61 2.99 14.24
C GLY A 62 -3.72 1.87 15.28
N TRP A 63 -2.68 1.66 16.08
CA TRP A 63 -2.71 0.72 17.21
C TRP A 63 -3.70 1.13 18.31
N GLY A 64 -3.89 2.43 18.50
CA GLY A 64 -4.91 2.96 19.41
C GLY A 64 -6.33 2.63 18.96
N PHE A 65 -6.57 2.56 17.64
CA PHE A 65 -7.85 2.17 17.08
C PHE A 65 -8.16 0.69 17.32
N VAL A 66 -7.13 -0.17 17.19
CA VAL A 66 -7.23 -1.62 17.51
C VAL A 66 -7.53 -1.81 19.00
N LEU A 67 -6.82 -1.09 19.88
CA LEU A 67 -7.02 -1.16 21.32
C LEU A 67 -8.42 -0.65 21.72
N ALA A 68 -8.88 0.45 21.11
CA ALA A 68 -10.23 0.98 21.34
C ALA A 68 -11.32 -0.01 20.90
N GLY A 69 -11.16 -0.69 19.76
CA GLY A 69 -12.09 -1.74 19.32
C GLY A 69 -12.14 -2.93 20.28
N LEU A 70 -10.99 -3.33 20.84
CA LEU A 70 -10.89 -4.37 21.87
C LEU A 70 -11.58 -3.96 23.18
N LEU A 71 -11.42 -2.70 23.61
CA LEU A 71 -12.10 -2.16 24.79
C LEU A 71 -13.61 -2.06 24.60
N LEU A 72 -14.09 -1.66 23.42
CA LEU A 72 -15.52 -1.67 23.11
C LEU A 72 -16.11 -3.09 23.16
N LYS A 73 -15.38 -4.09 22.67
CA LYS A 73 -15.77 -5.51 22.77
C LYS A 73 -15.80 -6.00 24.23
N PHE A 74 -14.94 -5.46 25.09
CA PHE A 74 -14.92 -5.76 26.53
C PHE A 74 -16.09 -5.09 27.28
N ILE A 75 -16.46 -3.85 26.91
CA ILE A 75 -17.57 -3.11 27.51
C ILE A 75 -18.94 -3.64 27.05
N PHE A 76 -19.04 -4.15 25.82
CA PHE A 76 -20.25 -4.73 25.24
C PHE A 76 -20.09 -6.22 24.88
N PRO A 77 -19.93 -7.12 25.86
CA PRO A 77 -19.70 -8.56 25.60
C PRO A 77 -20.94 -9.30 25.09
N SER A 78 -22.15 -8.74 25.28
CA SER A 78 -23.42 -9.40 25.00
C SER A 78 -24.25 -8.71 23.90
N SER A 79 -24.07 -9.17 22.66
CA SER A 79 -25.15 -9.21 21.67
C SER A 79 -25.06 -10.51 20.86
N THR A 80 -25.06 -11.64 21.58
CA THR A 80 -25.17 -12.99 21.02
C THR A 80 -26.52 -13.31 20.37
N GLY A 81 -27.37 -12.30 20.17
CA GLY A 81 -28.42 -12.30 19.17
C GLY A 81 -28.32 -11.01 18.38
N ILE A 82 -27.61 -11.02 17.25
CA ILE A 82 -27.48 -9.83 16.42
C ILE A 82 -28.79 -9.59 15.68
N ARG A 83 -29.76 -8.98 16.36
CA ARG A 83 -30.81 -8.24 15.69
C ARG A 83 -30.13 -6.99 15.15
N ILE A 84 -29.65 -7.05 13.90
CA ILE A 84 -29.01 -5.91 13.23
C ILE A 84 -30.13 -4.88 12.97
N ASP A 85 -30.46 -4.08 13.97
CA ASP A 85 -31.23 -2.87 13.76
C ASP A 85 -30.39 -1.87 12.93
N TRP A 86 -30.99 -0.76 12.50
CA TRP A 86 -30.37 0.22 11.59
C TRP A 86 -28.97 0.71 12.05
N LEU A 87 -28.73 0.82 13.37
CA LEU A 87 -27.42 1.18 13.94
C LEU A 87 -26.34 0.11 13.69
N GLY A 88 -26.68 -1.16 13.84
CA GLY A 88 -25.75 -2.26 13.58
C GLY A 88 -25.36 -2.32 12.10
N TYR A 89 -26.32 -2.02 11.22
CA TYR A 89 -26.07 -1.96 9.78
C TYR A 89 -25.08 -0.84 9.42
N ILE A 90 -25.26 0.36 9.97
CA ILE A 90 -24.33 1.49 9.78
C ILE A 90 -22.93 1.14 10.28
N LEU A 91 -22.81 0.49 11.44
CA LEU A 91 -21.52 0.11 12.01
C LEU A 91 -20.76 -0.89 11.11
N VAL A 92 -21.46 -1.90 10.60
CA VAL A 92 -20.86 -2.91 9.70
C VAL A 92 -20.42 -2.27 8.37
N VAL A 93 -21.27 -1.44 7.77
CA VAL A 93 -20.92 -0.71 6.54
C VAL A 93 -19.76 0.26 6.78
N GLY A 94 -19.77 0.97 7.90
CA GLY A 94 -18.69 1.88 8.30
C GLY A 94 -17.36 1.15 8.48
N MET A 95 -17.35 0.01 9.17
CA MET A 95 -16.15 -0.83 9.30
C MET A 95 -15.65 -1.31 7.93
N TRP A 96 -16.54 -1.68 7.02
CA TRP A 96 -16.17 -2.08 5.66
C TRP A 96 -15.44 -0.94 4.92
N VAL A 97 -15.94 0.29 4.99
CA VAL A 97 -15.29 1.46 4.38
C VAL A 97 -13.90 1.69 4.98
N VAL A 98 -13.79 1.67 6.31
CA VAL A 98 -12.50 1.88 7.00
C VAL A 98 -11.47 0.83 6.57
N ILE A 99 -11.85 -0.45 6.53
CA ILE A 99 -10.95 -1.53 6.10
C ILE A 99 -10.47 -1.31 4.67
N ASN A 100 -11.36 -0.90 3.74
CA ASN A 100 -10.98 -0.61 2.37
C ASN A 100 -9.98 0.55 2.30
N ILE A 101 -10.23 1.66 3.00
CA ILE A 101 -9.32 2.81 3.02
C ILE A 101 -7.94 2.40 3.55
N VAL A 102 -7.89 1.61 4.62
CA VAL A 102 -6.62 1.11 5.19
C VAL A 102 -5.89 0.23 4.18
N PHE A 103 -6.60 -0.70 3.54
CA PHE A 103 -6.01 -1.60 2.54
C PHE A 103 -5.45 -0.83 1.35
N ILE A 104 -6.22 0.10 0.77
CA ILE A 104 -5.81 0.95 -0.35
C ILE A 104 -4.61 1.82 0.03
N SER A 105 -4.61 2.35 1.26
CA SER A 105 -3.48 3.13 1.78
C SER A 105 -2.22 2.27 1.90
N ALA A 106 -2.33 1.05 2.46
CA ALA A 106 -1.22 0.12 2.55
C ALA A 106 -0.69 -0.27 1.15
N GLU A 107 -1.58 -0.59 0.23
CA GLU A 107 -1.24 -0.90 -1.17
C GLU A 107 -0.47 0.24 -1.83
N SER A 108 -0.98 1.46 -1.69
CA SER A 108 -0.38 2.64 -2.32
C SER A 108 0.94 3.05 -1.66
N PHE A 109 1.05 3.03 -0.34
CA PHE A 109 2.21 3.57 0.38
C PHE A 109 3.30 2.56 0.69
N VAL A 110 2.95 1.27 0.81
CA VAL A 110 3.89 0.20 1.20
C VAL A 110 4.17 -0.71 0.03
N PHE A 111 3.14 -1.37 -0.50
CA PHE A 111 3.32 -2.40 -1.52
C PHE A 111 3.80 -1.82 -2.84
N PHE A 112 3.14 -0.78 -3.35
CA PHE A 112 3.48 -0.18 -4.64
C PHE A 112 4.93 0.35 -4.69
N PRO A 113 5.43 1.12 -3.71
CA PRO A 113 6.82 1.58 -3.71
C PRO A 113 7.81 0.43 -3.56
N TYR A 114 7.47 -0.58 -2.75
CA TYR A 114 8.31 -1.76 -2.59
C TYR A 114 8.43 -2.56 -3.89
N PHE A 115 7.32 -2.77 -4.60
CA PHE A 115 7.34 -3.42 -5.91
C PHE A 115 8.08 -2.59 -6.96
N LEU A 116 7.94 -1.27 -6.93
CA LEU A 116 8.68 -0.38 -7.82
C LEU A 116 10.20 -0.54 -7.58
N TYR A 117 10.63 -0.48 -6.33
CA TYR A 117 12.02 -0.70 -5.95
C TYR A 117 12.54 -2.07 -6.42
N ALA A 118 11.80 -3.15 -6.15
CA ALA A 118 12.17 -4.49 -6.57
C ALA A 118 12.25 -4.62 -8.11
N TYR A 119 11.31 -4.01 -8.83
CA TYR A 119 11.29 -4.01 -10.29
C TYR A 119 12.53 -3.32 -10.87
N TYR A 120 12.88 -2.13 -10.36
CA TYR A 120 14.08 -1.42 -10.83
C TYR A 120 15.37 -2.16 -10.49
N LYS A 121 15.46 -2.78 -9.31
CA LYS A 121 16.61 -3.62 -8.92
C LYS A 121 16.78 -4.83 -9.84
N LEU A 122 15.69 -5.45 -10.28
CA LEU A 122 15.71 -6.58 -11.22
C LEU A 122 16.04 -6.15 -12.66
N LYS A 123 15.56 -4.98 -13.07
CA LYS A 123 15.77 -4.46 -14.43
C LYS A 123 17.15 -3.86 -14.65
N TYR A 124 17.73 -3.21 -13.63
CA TYR A 124 19.03 -2.54 -13.70
C TYR A 124 19.97 -3.01 -12.56
N PRO A 125 20.29 -4.31 -12.51
CA PRO A 125 21.03 -4.87 -11.37
C PRO A 125 22.48 -4.37 -11.28
N GLU A 126 23.15 -4.08 -12.40
CA GLU A 126 24.52 -3.57 -12.39
C GLU A 126 24.59 -2.11 -11.91
N GLU A 127 23.70 -1.24 -12.39
CA GLU A 127 23.62 0.15 -11.94
C GLU A 127 23.34 0.23 -10.44
N TYR A 128 22.42 -0.61 -9.95
CA TYR A 128 22.13 -0.73 -8.51
C TYR A 128 23.30 -1.29 -7.71
N ARG A 129 24.01 -2.28 -8.25
CA ARG A 129 25.21 -2.83 -7.61
C ARG A 129 26.28 -1.77 -7.43
N GLU A 130 26.55 -0.99 -8.48
CA GLU A 130 27.52 0.11 -8.45
C GLU A 130 27.08 1.22 -7.50
N TRP A 131 25.80 1.56 -7.50
CA TRP A 131 25.22 2.53 -6.57
C TRP A 131 25.30 2.07 -5.10
N GLU A 132 25.08 0.78 -4.83
CA GLU A 132 25.28 0.18 -3.50
C GLU A 132 26.77 -0.04 -3.15
N GLY A 133 27.70 0.27 -4.07
CA GLY A 133 29.15 0.10 -3.88
C GLY A 133 29.59 -1.35 -3.74
N LYS A 134 28.77 -2.31 -4.19
CA LYS A 134 29.02 -3.73 -4.03
C LYS A 134 29.89 -4.29 -5.15
N THR A 135 30.79 -5.18 -4.78
CA THR A 135 31.53 -5.96 -5.78
C THR A 135 30.60 -6.94 -6.49
N ILE A 136 30.98 -7.40 -7.69
CA ILE A 136 30.20 -8.42 -8.44
C ILE A 136 30.05 -9.70 -7.60
N GLU A 137 31.08 -10.03 -6.81
CA GLU A 137 31.09 -11.18 -5.91
C GLU A 137 30.08 -11.02 -4.77
N GLU A 138 30.02 -9.88 -4.11
CA GLU A 138 29.05 -9.62 -3.03
C GLU A 138 27.61 -9.58 -3.54
N TRP A 139 27.39 -9.13 -4.78
CA TRP A 139 26.04 -9.00 -5.35
C TRP A 139 25.48 -10.31 -5.87
N TYR A 140 26.28 -11.07 -6.64
CA TYR A 140 25.83 -12.28 -7.31
C TYR A 140 26.36 -13.58 -6.68
N GLY A 141 27.36 -13.48 -5.81
CA GLY A 141 28.05 -14.60 -5.19
C GLY A 141 29.15 -15.20 -6.06
N GLU A 142 30.12 -15.85 -5.40
CA GLU A 142 31.22 -16.58 -6.05
C GLU A 142 30.77 -17.58 -7.11
N LYS A 143 29.65 -18.28 -6.87
CA LYS A 143 29.12 -19.30 -7.79
C LYS A 143 28.78 -18.71 -9.15
N TYR A 144 28.27 -17.48 -9.18
CA TYR A 144 27.96 -16.78 -10.42
C TYR A 144 29.23 -16.43 -11.20
N LEU A 145 30.26 -15.92 -10.52
CA LEU A 145 31.54 -15.58 -11.12
C LEU A 145 32.23 -16.80 -11.75
N LYS A 146 32.32 -17.91 -11.00
CA LYS A 146 32.89 -19.18 -11.49
C LYS A 146 32.20 -19.64 -12.77
N LYS A 147 30.87 -19.57 -12.82
CA LYS A 147 30.07 -19.94 -14.00
C LYS A 147 30.32 -19.02 -15.20
N GLN A 148 30.56 -17.72 -14.98
CA GLN A 148 30.89 -16.78 -16.05
C GLN A 148 32.30 -17.00 -16.62
N GLU A 149 33.27 -17.33 -15.78
CA GLU A 149 34.62 -17.69 -16.22
C GLU A 149 34.64 -18.97 -17.07
N GLU A 150 33.89 -20.00 -16.65
CA GLU A 150 33.73 -21.24 -17.43
C GLU A 150 33.12 -20.98 -18.80
N ARG A 151 32.10 -20.12 -18.87
CA ARG A 151 31.48 -19.70 -20.14
C ARG A 151 32.48 -18.99 -21.06
N LYS A 152 33.29 -18.07 -20.52
CA LYS A 152 34.34 -17.37 -21.29
C LYS A 152 35.39 -18.35 -21.83
N LYS A 153 35.87 -19.29 -21.00
CA LYS A 153 36.84 -20.33 -21.39
C LYS A 153 36.29 -21.26 -22.49
N ARG A 154 34.98 -21.55 -22.47
CA ARG A 154 34.32 -22.35 -23.51
C ARG A 154 34.18 -21.58 -24.82
N ASN A 155 33.86 -20.28 -24.78
CA ASN A 155 33.69 -19.47 -25.98
C ASN A 155 35.02 -19.06 -26.65
N GLY A 156 36.09 -18.81 -25.88
CA GLY A 156 37.41 -18.50 -26.44
C GLY A 156 38.21 -19.70 -26.98
N ARG A 157 37.63 -20.91 -26.91
CA ARG A 157 38.16 -22.14 -27.54
C ARG A 157 37.49 -22.44 -28.89
N LYS A 158 36.55 -21.61 -29.32
CA LYS A 158 35.99 -21.61 -30.68
C LYS A 158 36.62 -20.47 -31.48
#